data_AF-A0A1W5Y0H4-F1
#
_entry.id   AF-A0A1W5Y0H4-F1
#
_cell.length_a   1.000
_cell.length_b   1.000
_cell.length_c   1.000
_cell.angle_alpha   90.00
_cell.angle_beta   90.00
_cell.angle_gamma   90.00
#
_symmetry.space_group_name_H-M   'P 1'
#
loop_
_entity.id
_entity.type
_entity.pdbx_description
1 polymer ?
#
loop_
_entity_poly.entity_id
_entity_poly.type
_entity_poly.pdbx_seq_one_letter_code
_entity_poly.pdbx_strand_id
1 'polypeptide(L)'
;MRGAIITPQDVEQGLYEGNPLAALIEGFCLAPAAGGDLESRPVIHVQLRPEVTLSAVEADRLARLCQQGVRRRLAATGRDAGAPAEECPAVQELAIVLHPYGTGPFAAVGEDG
;
A
#
# COMPACT_ATOMS: atom_id res chain seq x y z
N MET A 1 7.87 7.60 -21.89
CA MET A 1 7.80 7.91 -20.44
C MET A 1 8.27 6.68 -19.68
N ARG A 2 9.29 6.79 -18.82
CA ARG A 2 9.55 5.75 -17.81
C ARG A 2 8.50 5.97 -16.73
N GLY A 3 7.51 5.08 -16.64
CA GLY A 3 6.54 5.11 -15.54
C GLY A 3 7.29 5.04 -14.22
N ALA A 4 6.89 5.86 -13.24
CA ALA A 4 7.46 5.80 -11.90
C ALA A 4 7.30 4.37 -11.35
N ILE A 5 8.42 3.71 -11.08
CA ILE A 5 8.41 2.38 -10.47
C ILE A 5 8.08 2.60 -8.99
N ILE A 6 6.96 2.07 -8.52
CA ILE A 6 6.61 2.12 -7.10
C ILE A 6 7.60 1.21 -6.36
N THR A 7 8.37 1.80 -5.46
CA THR A 7 9.35 1.05 -4.65
C THR A 7 8.76 0.70 -3.28
N PRO A 8 9.24 -0.37 -2.63
CA PRO A 8 8.88 -0.66 -1.25
C PRO A 8 9.18 0.49 -0.30
N GLN A 9 10.27 1.24 -0.56
CA GLN A 9 10.64 2.39 0.27
C GLN A 9 9.63 3.54 0.16
N ASP A 10 9.12 3.84 -1.04
CA ASP A 10 8.06 4.85 -1.21
C ASP A 10 6.77 4.44 -0.52
N VAL A 11 6.44 3.15 -0.56
CA VAL A 11 5.28 2.62 0.15
C VAL A 11 5.48 2.74 1.65
N GLU A 12 6.59 2.25 2.19
CA GLU A 12 6.90 2.32 3.62
C GLU A 12 6.81 3.76 4.11
N GLN A 13 7.53 4.69 3.50
CA GLN A 13 7.49 6.09 3.88
C GLN A 13 6.07 6.66 3.79
N GLY A 14 5.31 6.32 2.74
CA GLY A 14 3.93 6.74 2.60
C GLY A 14 2.96 6.13 3.63
N LEU A 15 3.22 4.92 4.12
CA LEU A 15 2.39 4.25 5.13
C LEU A 15 2.63 4.82 6.53
N TYR A 16 3.89 5.14 6.87
CA TYR A 16 4.29 5.52 8.22
C TYR A 16 4.38 7.05 8.42
N GLU A 17 4.85 7.82 7.44
CA GLU A 17 5.11 9.26 7.62
C GLU A 17 3.80 10.06 7.75
N GLY A 18 3.63 10.71 8.91
CA GLY A 18 2.46 11.55 9.17
C GLY A 18 1.13 10.80 9.33
N ASN A 19 1.15 9.46 9.36
CA ASN A 19 -0.03 8.64 9.59
C ASN A 19 -0.25 8.42 11.09
N PRO A 20 -1.30 8.99 11.71
CA PRO A 20 -1.53 8.86 13.15
C PRO A 20 -1.89 7.43 13.59
N LEU A 21 -2.26 6.56 12.65
CA LEU A 21 -2.60 5.16 12.88
C LEU A 21 -1.47 4.20 12.49
N ALA A 22 -0.29 4.70 12.15
CA ALA A 22 0.86 3.89 11.72
C ALA A 22 1.30 2.86 12.77
N ALA A 23 1.09 3.13 14.05
CA ALA A 23 1.39 2.20 15.13
C ALA A 23 0.58 0.90 15.07
N LEU A 24 -0.55 0.88 14.36
CA LEU A 24 -1.39 -0.30 14.18
C LEU A 24 -0.87 -1.25 13.08
N ILE A 25 0.07 -0.78 12.26
CA ILE A 25 0.63 -1.52 11.14
C ILE A 25 1.80 -2.35 11.62
N GLU A 26 1.78 -3.63 11.31
CA GLU A 26 2.92 -4.53 11.53
C GLU A 26 3.86 -4.53 10.32
N GLY A 27 3.30 -4.61 9.13
CA GLY A 27 4.08 -4.65 7.90
C GLY A 27 3.20 -4.52 6.66
N PHE A 28 3.82 -4.60 5.49
CA PHE A 28 3.11 -4.50 4.22
C PHE A 28 3.74 -5.43 3.17
N CYS A 29 2.99 -5.69 2.11
CA CYS A 29 3.43 -6.43 0.94
C CYS A 29 2.87 -5.77 -0.33
N LEU A 30 3.70 -5.71 -1.36
CA LEU A 30 3.31 -5.22 -2.69
C LEU A 30 2.99 -6.42 -3.57
N ALA A 31 1.77 -6.47 -4.10
CA ALA A 31 1.36 -7.48 -5.06
C ALA A 31 0.83 -6.82 -6.34
N PRO A 32 1.07 -7.41 -7.52
CA PRO A 32 0.34 -7.03 -8.72
C PRO A 32 -1.15 -7.37 -8.50
N ALA A 33 -2.08 -6.53 -8.99
CA ALA A 33 -3.48 -6.91 -8.98
C ALA A 33 -3.65 -8.27 -9.71
N ALA A 34 -4.42 -9.17 -9.09
CA ALA A 34 -4.67 -10.49 -9.65
C ALA A 34 -5.48 -10.33 -10.94
N GLY A 35 -4.83 -10.46 -12.08
CA GLY A 35 -5.48 -10.23 -13.36
C GLY A 35 -4.57 -10.16 -14.57
N GLY A 36 -3.41 -10.85 -14.59
CA GLY A 36 -2.64 -11.21 -15.80
C GLY A 36 -2.17 -10.12 -16.77
N ASP A 37 -2.60 -8.88 -16.60
CA ASP A 37 -2.40 -7.81 -17.56
C ASP A 37 -1.17 -6.99 -17.19
N LEU A 38 -0.40 -6.56 -18.19
CA LEU A 38 0.81 -5.77 -17.98
C LEU A 38 0.48 -4.40 -17.36
N GLU A 39 -0.79 -4.00 -17.41
CA GLU A 39 -1.36 -2.80 -16.80
C GLU A 39 -1.92 -3.04 -15.38
N SER A 40 -1.59 -4.17 -14.74
CA SER A 40 -2.17 -4.50 -13.43
C SER A 40 -1.79 -3.48 -12.36
N ARG A 41 -2.82 -2.90 -11.74
CA ARG A 41 -2.67 -1.86 -10.73
C ARG A 41 -2.00 -2.43 -9.48
N PRO A 42 -1.07 -1.70 -8.86
CA PRO A 42 -0.41 -2.17 -7.65
C PRO A 42 -1.41 -2.24 -6.50
N VAL A 43 -1.45 -3.38 -5.82
CA VAL A 43 -2.19 -3.56 -4.57
C VAL A 43 -1.20 -3.61 -3.42
N ILE A 44 -1.39 -2.72 -2.45
CA ILE A 44 -0.62 -2.71 -1.22
C ILE A 44 -1.44 -3.43 -0.16
N HIS A 45 -0.96 -4.58 0.25
CA HIS A 45 -1.48 -5.33 1.37
C HIS A 45 -0.81 -4.81 2.64
N VAL A 46 -1.59 -4.53 3.68
CA VAL A 46 -1.09 -4.03 4.96
C VAL A 46 -1.53 -4.99 6.05
N GLN A 47 -0.57 -5.50 6.83
CA GLN A 47 -0.83 -6.33 7.98
C GLN A 47 -1.00 -5.46 9.23
N LEU A 48 -2.06 -5.72 9.99
CA LEU A 48 -2.26 -5.13 11.30
C LEU A 48 -1.44 -5.89 12.35
N ARG A 49 -1.02 -5.18 13.40
CA ARG A 49 -0.36 -5.78 14.57
C ARG A 49 -1.21 -6.87 15.22
N PRO A 50 -0.56 -7.84 15.91
CA PRO A 50 -1.31 -8.79 16.72
C PRO A 50 -2.22 -8.02 17.70
N GLU A 51 -3.41 -8.57 17.95
CA GLU A 51 -4.42 -8.01 18.87
C GLU A 51 -5.17 -6.75 18.37
N VAL A 52 -4.76 -6.16 17.24
CA VAL A 52 -5.51 -5.06 16.63
C VAL A 52 -6.74 -5.61 15.91
N THR A 53 -7.93 -5.24 16.40
CA THR A 53 -9.21 -5.48 15.72
C THR A 53 -9.86 -4.14 15.42
N LEU A 54 -10.09 -3.87 14.13
CA LEU A 54 -10.72 -2.63 13.68
C LEU A 54 -12.16 -2.87 13.30
N SER A 55 -13.05 -1.93 13.65
CA SER A 55 -14.36 -1.86 13.03
C SER A 55 -14.23 -1.54 11.53
N ALA A 56 -15.28 -1.79 10.74
CA ALA A 56 -15.28 -1.47 9.31
C ALA A 56 -14.97 0.02 9.04
N VAL A 57 -15.42 0.91 9.93
CA VAL A 57 -15.17 2.35 9.83
C VAL A 57 -13.69 2.69 10.09
N GLU A 58 -13.08 2.07 11.10
CA GLU A 58 -11.66 2.29 11.41
C GLU A 58 -10.75 1.68 10.35
N ALA A 59 -11.12 0.51 9.81
CA ALA A 59 -10.43 -0.12 8.70
C ALA A 59 -10.47 0.76 7.44
N ASP A 60 -11.64 1.30 7.06
CA ASP A 60 -11.75 2.24 5.94
C ASP A 60 -10.92 3.51 6.19
N ARG A 61 -10.95 4.05 7.41
CA ARG A 61 -10.15 5.23 7.78
C ARG A 61 -8.65 4.97 7.64
N LEU A 62 -8.15 3.85 8.17
CA LEU A 62 -6.74 3.47 8.05
C LEU A 62 -6.36 3.25 6.59
N ALA A 63 -7.18 2.54 5.81
CA ALA A 63 -6.93 2.32 4.40
C ALA A 63 -6.81 3.65 3.61
N ARG A 64 -7.70 4.62 3.88
CA ARG A 64 -7.65 5.95 3.26
C ARG A 64 -6.40 6.74 3.66
N LEU A 65 -6.02 6.72 4.94
CA LEU A 65 -4.81 7.39 5.43
C LEU A 65 -3.55 6.82 4.76
N CYS A 66 -3.45 5.49 4.70
CA CYS A 66 -2.39 4.78 3.99
C CYS A 66 -2.37 5.16 2.50
N GLN A 67 -3.52 5.13 1.83
CA GLN A 67 -3.62 5.47 0.41
C GLN A 67 -3.15 6.92 0.16
N GLN A 68 -3.60 7.87 0.97
CA GLN A 68 -3.23 9.29 0.84
C GLN A 68 -1.74 9.51 1.08
N GLY A 69 -1.17 8.88 2.11
CA GLY A 69 0.25 8.99 2.42
C GLY A 69 1.13 8.44 1.30
N VAL A 70 0.82 7.25 0.78
CA VAL A 70 1.53 6.66 -0.36
C VAL A 70 1.38 7.53 -1.62
N ARG A 71 0.19 8.01 -1.93
CA ARG A 71 -0.03 8.91 -3.08
C ARG A 71 0.78 10.20 -2.96
N ARG A 72 0.81 10.80 -1.78
CA ARG A 72 1.62 12.00 -1.51
C ARG A 72 3.11 11.72 -1.71
N ARG A 73 3.59 10.57 -1.22
CA ARG A 73 4.99 10.17 -1.36
C ARG A 73 5.37 9.99 -2.83
N LEU A 74 4.56 9.25 -3.59
CA LEU A 74 4.75 9.06 -5.02
C LEU A 74 4.65 10.37 -5.81
N ALA A 75 3.77 11.28 -5.39
CA ALA A 75 3.66 12.60 -6.01
C ALA A 75 4.93 13.44 -5.81
N ALA A 76 5.53 13.36 -4.62
CA ALA A 76 6.76 14.07 -4.29
C ALA A 76 7.96 13.51 -5.08
N THR A 77 8.11 12.18 -5.16
CA THR A 77 9.21 11.55 -5.92
C THR A 77 9.03 11.67 -7.43
N GLY A 78 7.78 11.62 -7.93
CA GLY A 78 7.49 11.81 -9.35
C GLY A 78 7.69 13.24 -9.86
N ARG A 79 7.44 14.27 -9.03
CA ARG A 79 7.78 15.67 -9.38
C ARG A 79 9.28 15.88 -9.56
N ASP A 80 10.11 15.25 -8.74
CA ASP A 80 11.58 15.31 -8.86
C ASP A 80 12.06 14.68 -10.17
N ALA A 81 11.37 13.64 -10.64
CA ALA A 81 11.63 12.97 -11.92
C ALA A 81 11.11 13.73 -13.17
N GLY A 82 10.51 14.92 -13.02
CA GLY A 82 10.08 15.76 -14.13
C GLY A 82 8.77 15.36 -14.81
N ALA A 83 7.95 14.50 -14.19
CA ALA A 83 6.63 14.12 -14.69
C ALA A 83 5.50 14.55 -13.71
N PRO A 84 4.32 14.98 -14.20
CA PRO A 84 3.18 15.27 -13.33
C PRO A 84 2.65 13.96 -12.72
N ALA A 85 3.08 13.68 -11.50
CA ALA A 85 2.77 12.44 -10.78
C ALA A 85 1.27 12.30 -10.43
N GLU A 86 0.55 13.41 -10.36
CA GLU A 86 -0.89 13.46 -10.07
C GLU A 86 -1.74 12.87 -11.22
N GLU A 87 -1.19 12.85 -12.45
CA GLU A 87 -1.85 12.33 -13.64
C GLU A 87 -1.54 10.85 -13.90
N CYS A 88 -0.70 10.22 -13.07
CA CYS A 88 -0.34 8.82 -13.25
C CYS A 88 -1.49 7.90 -12.80
N PRO A 89 -2.11 7.11 -13.70
CA PRO A 89 -3.23 6.24 -13.35
C PRO A 89 -2.86 5.22 -12.26
N ALA A 90 -1.60 4.75 -12.23
CA ALA A 90 -1.11 3.86 -11.17
C ALA A 90 -1.14 4.50 -9.76
N VAL A 91 -1.01 5.83 -9.66
CA VAL A 91 -1.10 6.58 -8.40
C VAL A 91 -2.56 6.85 -8.03
N GLN A 92 -3.42 7.09 -9.02
CA GLN A 92 -4.85 7.35 -8.80
C GLN A 92 -5.62 6.09 -8.41
N GLU A 93 -5.19 4.94 -8.91
CA GLU A 93 -5.91 3.67 -8.80
C GLU A 93 -5.25 2.67 -7.83
N LEU A 94 -4.38 3.19 -6.97
CA LEU A 94 -3.68 2.43 -5.94
C LEU A 94 -4.67 1.89 -4.89
N ALA A 95 -4.67 0.57 -4.72
CA ALA A 95 -5.55 -0.11 -3.77
C ALA A 95 -4.79 -0.44 -2.46
N ILE A 96 -5.43 -0.17 -1.32
CA ILE A 96 -4.96 -0.62 -0.01
C ILE A 96 -5.91 -1.71 0.50
N VAL A 97 -5.36 -2.86 0.88
CA VAL A 97 -6.12 -3.95 1.50
C VAL A 97 -5.53 -4.24 2.88
N LEU A 98 -6.35 -4.12 3.92
CA LEU A 98 -5.94 -4.41 5.28
C LEU A 98 -6.19 -5.88 5.62
N HIS A 99 -5.24 -6.50 6.30
CA HIS A 99 -5.28 -7.89 6.73
C HIS A 99 -5.07 -7.95 8.25
N PRO A 100 -5.89 -8.69 8.98
CA PRO A 100 -5.55 -9.13 10.33
C PRO A 100 -4.17 -9.81 10.38
N TYR A 101 -3.55 -9.80 11.55
CA TYR A 101 -2.25 -10.44 11.76
C TYR A 101 -2.24 -11.90 11.27
N GLY A 102 -1.23 -12.26 10.47
CA GLY A 102 -1.05 -13.62 9.94
C GLY A 102 -2.12 -14.09 8.93
N THR A 103 -2.81 -13.18 8.24
CA THR A 103 -3.84 -13.52 7.24
C THR A 103 -3.51 -13.02 5.82
N GLY A 104 -4.23 -13.53 4.82
CA GLY A 104 -4.04 -13.12 3.42
C GLY A 104 -2.64 -13.47 2.90
N PRO A 105 -1.92 -12.55 2.22
CA PRO A 105 -0.56 -12.82 1.72
C PRO A 105 0.49 -12.95 2.84
N PHE A 106 0.10 -12.67 4.08
CA PHE A 106 0.95 -12.82 5.26
C PHE A 106 0.63 -14.07 6.08
N ALA A 107 -0.35 -14.87 5.65
CA ALA A 107 -0.48 -16.20 6.20
C ALA A 107 0.82 -16.94 5.93
N ALA A 108 1.40 -17.55 6.98
CA ALA A 108 2.54 -18.42 6.78
C ALA A 108 2.16 -19.42 5.70
N VAL A 109 2.86 -19.37 4.56
CA VAL A 109 2.80 -20.46 3.60
C VAL A 109 3.26 -21.66 4.41
N GLY A 110 2.32 -22.55 4.75
CA GLY A 110 2.68 -23.86 5.22
C GLY A 110 3.64 -24.41 4.18
N GLU A 111 4.88 -24.63 4.59
CA GLU A 111 5.89 -25.35 3.83
C GLU A 111 5.19 -26.52 3.12
N ASP A 112 5.08 -26.45 1.80
CA ASP A 112 4.71 -27.60 0.99
C ASP A 112 5.89 -28.57 1.12
N GLY A 113 5.71 -29.59 1.97
CA GLY A 113 6.70 -30.62 2.26
C GLY A 113 6.89 -31.63 1.14
#